data_AF-A0A3D1RS82-F1
#
_entry.id   AF-A0A3D1RS82-F1
#
_cell.length_a   1.000
_cell.length_b   1.000
_cell.length_c   1.000
_cell.angle_alpha   90.00
_cell.angle_beta   90.00
_cell.angle_gamma   90.00
#
_symmetry.space_group_name_H-M   'P 1'
#
loop_
_entity.id
_entity.type
_entity.pdbx_description
1 polymer ?
#
loop_
_entity_poly.entity_id
_entity_poly.type
_entity_poly.pdbx_seq_one_letter_code
_entity_poly.pdbx_strand_id
1 'polypeptide(L)' 'QHKGYPTKAHIMALQAIGPCKIHRRSFAPVKAVLGVER' A
#
# COMPACT_ATOMS: atom_id res chain seq x y z
N GLN A 1 13.78 -9.36 0.47
CA GLN A 1 12.93 -8.25 -0.01
C GLN A 1 11.75 -8.09 0.97
N HIS A 2 11.28 -6.85 1.22
CA HIS A 2 10.56 -6.28 2.39
C HIS A 2 9.47 -7.06 3.18
N LYS A 3 9.10 -8.31 2.86
CA LYS A 3 8.23 -9.20 3.68
C LYS A 3 6.89 -8.58 4.15
N GLY A 4 6.32 -7.66 3.37
CA GLY A 4 5.09 -6.94 3.73
C GLY A 4 5.27 -5.75 4.68
N TYR A 5 6.50 -5.41 5.07
CA TYR A 5 6.78 -4.18 5.82
C TYR A 5 6.71 -2.95 4.89
N PRO A 6 6.24 -1.80 5.40
CA PRO A 6 6.09 -0.56 4.63
C PRO A 6 7.44 0.15 4.43
N THR A 7 8.36 -0.51 3.75
CA THR A 7 9.62 0.11 3.32
C THR A 7 9.35 1.17 2.25
N LYS A 8 10.26 2.12 2.06
CA LYS A 8 10.16 3.14 1.01
C LYS A 8 9.89 2.53 -0.37
N ALA A 9 10.57 1.44 -0.70
CA ALA A 9 10.35 0.70 -1.94
C ALA A 9 8.91 0.12 -2.04
N HIS A 10 8.36 -0.41 -0.95
CA HIS A 10 6.99 -0.93 -0.93
C HIS A 10 5.97 0.20 -1.13
N ILE A 11 6.16 1.34 -0.48
CA ILE A 11 5.29 2.51 -0.62
C ILE A 11 5.34 3.06 -2.06
N MET A 12 6.55 3.15 -2.65
CA MET A 12 6.70 3.61 -4.04
C MET A 12 6.01 2.67 -5.02
N ALA A 13 6.14 1.35 -4.84
CA ALA A 13 5.43 0.38 -5.68
C ALA A 13 3.91 0.54 -5.51
N LEU A 14 3.43 0.66 -4.27
CA LEU A 14 2.02 0.84 -3.98
C LEU A 14 1.43 2.11 -4.62
N GLN A 15 2.20 3.19 -4.71
CA GLN A 15 1.80 4.42 -5.39
C GLN A 15 1.85 4.30 -6.92
N ALA A 16 2.83 3.58 -7.47
CA ALA A 16 3.02 3.46 -8.92
C ALA A 16 2.05 2.49 -9.59
N ILE A 17 1.77 1.34 -8.95
CA ILE A 17 0.95 0.26 -9.54
C ILE A 17 -0.32 -0.04 -8.75
N GLY A 18 -0.49 0.53 -7.56
CA GLY A 18 -1.64 0.27 -6.70
C GLY A 18 -1.53 -1.01 -5.85
N PRO A 19 -2.48 -1.24 -4.93
CA PRO A 19 -2.51 -2.44 -4.08
C PRO A 19 -3.03 -3.66 -4.83
N CYS A 20 -2.41 -4.83 -4.60
CA CYS A 20 -2.96 -6.12 -5.02
C CYS A 20 -3.90 -6.75 -3.97
N LYS A 21 -4.58 -7.86 -4.33
CA LYS A 21 -5.65 -8.50 -3.54
C LYS A 21 -5.26 -8.90 -2.10
N ILE A 22 -3.99 -9.19 -1.84
CA ILE A 22 -3.51 -9.60 -0.50
C ILE A 22 -3.19 -8.41 0.43
N HIS A 23 -3.24 -7.17 -0.06
CA HIS A 23 -2.96 -6.00 0.76
C HIS A 23 -4.11 -5.74 1.74
N ARG A 24 -3.75 -5.41 2.98
CA ARG A 24 -4.70 -5.01 4.02
C ARG A 24 -5.19 -3.59 3.74
N ARG A 25 -6.45 -3.46 3.29
CA ARG A 25 -7.05 -2.16 2.91
C ARG A 25 -7.18 -1.16 4.06
N SER A 26 -7.21 -1.65 5.31
CA SER A 26 -7.21 -0.80 6.50
C SER A 26 -5.85 -0.18 6.82
N PHE A 27 -4.78 -0.65 6.18
CA PHE A 27 -3.43 -0.14 6.44
C PHE A 27 -3.26 1.23 5.79
N ALA A 28 -2.75 2.21 6.54
CA ALA A 28 -2.67 3.61 6.13
C ALA A 28 -2.11 3.84 4.71
N PRO A 29 -0.97 3.27 4.30
CA PRO A 29 -0.44 3.51 2.95
C PRO A 29 -1.33 2.89 1.85
N VAL A 30 -2.01 1.79 2.13
CA VAL A 30 -2.96 1.14 1.20
C VAL A 30 -4.24 1.94 1.08
N LYS A 31 -4.74 2.46 2.20
CA LYS A 31 -5.93 3.31 2.24
C LYS A 31 -5.73 4.60 1.46
N ALA A 32 -4.55 5.22 1.60
CA ALA A 32 -4.20 6.45 0.90
C ALA A 32 -4.25 6.29 -0.63
N VAL A 33 -3.71 5.19 -1.17
CA VAL A 33 -3.73 4.94 -2.62
C VAL A 33 -5.09 4.48 -3.15
N LEU A 34 -5.97 3.98 -2.29
CA LEU A 34 -7.34 3.62 -2.66
C LEU A 34 -8.29 4.82 -2.68
N GLY A 35 -7.84 6.01 -2.27
CA GLY A 35 -8.70 7.20 -2.18
C GLY A 35 -9.88 7.03 -1.23
N VAL A 36 -9.83 6.03 -0.34
CA VAL A 36 -10.84 5.83 0.69
C VAL A 36 -10.47 6.77 1.82
N GLU A 37 -10.87 8.04 1.73
CA GLU A 37 -10.81 8.94 2.88
C GLU A 37 -11.84 8.47 3.94
N ARG A 38 -11.64 8.88 5.20
CA ARG A 38 -12.75 8.86 6.15
C ARG A 38 -13.53 10.14 5.97
#